data_AF-A0A927SII8-F1
#
_entry.id   AF-A0A927SII8-F1
#
_cell.length_a   1.000
_cell.length_b   1.000
_cell.length_c   1.000
_cell.angle_alpha   90.00
_cell.angle_beta   90.00
_cell.angle_gamma   90.00
#
_symmetry.space_group_name_H-M   'P 1'
#
loop_
_entity.id
_entity.type
_entity.pdbx_description
1 polymer ?
#
loop_
_entity_poly.entity_id
_entity_poly.type
_entity_poly.pdbx_seq_one_letter_code
_entity_poly.pdbx_strand_id
1 'polypeptide(L)'
;MKLEKHIDVDAMLRELPQTADTAMSGLEATPFLKARINRAVQKKKQGKVPFTLPKWAPAICCAAIVLVLAMYFIPLGTEQPGPLISSNTMGNPTEAPASIMTADLNRGDVFISNSSSKPGYRNIWSDVQNGSFPLIGVNGKYYRMLTNPAVLDDALLGQQVATISEYTTEPSLSGTDAVLSNAAASGTKVYAIQGVSSDTLLAAQVNGRLRLFQRVSFNGNALRGKETLSSTLAITGQVIGMELSGVGTVTDPSACESLLATLLGCASYESSGSISSKQALLIELSNGLVLQLTVKGDNLAGCGVWSCPEFIEAFQDYCE
;
A
#
# COMPACT_ATOMS: atom_id res chain seq x y z
N MET A 1 -22.06 10.16 65.57
CA MET A 1 -20.76 9.66 65.11
C MET A 1 -20.43 10.35 63.79
N LYS A 2 -19.71 11.47 63.83
CA LYS A 2 -19.23 12.21 62.65
C LYS A 2 -17.71 12.01 62.64
N LEU A 3 -17.19 11.29 61.65
CA LEU A 3 -15.75 11.22 61.39
C LEU A 3 -15.43 12.27 60.33
N GLU A 4 -14.83 13.39 60.75
CA GLU A 4 -14.15 14.32 59.85
C GLU A 4 -12.83 13.68 59.40
N LYS A 5 -12.68 13.44 58.09
CA LYS A 5 -11.37 13.18 57.49
C LYS A 5 -10.64 14.52 57.39
N HIS A 6 -9.70 14.74 58.30
CA HIS A 6 -8.73 15.82 58.17
C HIS A 6 -7.78 15.45 57.02
N ILE A 7 -7.93 16.11 55.87
CA ILE A 7 -7.00 15.98 54.75
C ILE A 7 -5.89 16.98 55.01
N ASP A 8 -4.68 16.46 55.22
CA ASP A 8 -3.47 17.26 55.45
C ASP A 8 -2.95 17.78 54.09
N VAL A 9 -3.42 18.97 53.73
CA VAL A 9 -3.10 19.64 52.46
C VAL A 9 -1.60 19.95 52.35
N ASP A 10 -0.91 20.16 53.48
CA ASP A 10 0.52 20.48 53.51
C ASP A 10 1.40 19.26 53.19
N ALA A 11 0.90 18.05 53.44
CA ALA A 11 1.56 16.82 53.02
C ALA A 11 1.47 16.60 51.50
N MET A 12 0.29 16.85 50.90
CA MET A 12 0.12 16.76 49.44
C MET A 12 0.93 17.82 48.68
N LEU A 13 1.08 19.03 49.23
CA LEU A 13 1.85 20.10 48.60
C LEU A 13 3.36 19.81 48.55
N ARG A 14 3.88 18.97 49.44
CA ARG A 14 5.29 18.56 49.45
C ARG A 14 5.64 17.46 48.45
N GLU A 15 4.67 16.66 48.01
CA GLU A 15 4.89 15.56 47.07
C GLU A 15 4.80 15.97 45.60
N LEU A 16 4.12 17.09 45.29
CA LEU A 16 3.94 17.61 43.92
C LEU A 16 5.22 17.76 43.08
N PRO A 17 6.35 18.29 43.60
CA PRO A 17 7.55 18.44 42.77
C PRO A 17 8.18 17.09 42.40
N GLN A 18 8.16 16.09 43.30
CA GLN A 18 8.68 14.76 43.01
C GLN A 18 7.80 13.98 42.02
N THR A 19 6.48 14.18 42.08
CA THR A 19 5.57 13.62 41.07
C THR A 19 5.70 14.32 39.72
N ALA A 20 5.95 15.63 39.71
CA ALA A 20 6.18 16.40 38.49
C ALA A 20 7.51 16.02 37.80
N ASP A 21 8.59 15.86 38.56
CA ASP A 21 9.89 15.44 38.02
C ASP A 21 9.85 14.00 37.51
N THR A 22 9.13 13.10 38.18
CA THR A 22 8.93 11.72 37.70
C THR A 22 8.04 11.67 36.44
N ALA A 23 7.04 12.55 36.32
CA ALA A 23 6.19 12.66 35.12
C ALA A 23 6.91 13.34 33.93
N MET A 24 7.92 14.17 34.18
CA MET A 24 8.70 14.87 33.15
C MET A 24 10.00 14.15 32.76
N SER A 25 10.54 13.27 33.60
CA SER A 25 11.81 12.55 33.35
C SER A 25 11.78 11.55 32.18
N GLY A 26 10.61 11.31 31.57
CA GLY A 26 10.44 10.44 30.40
C GLY A 26 10.12 11.17 29.09
N LEU A 27 10.01 12.50 29.10
CA LEU A 27 9.74 13.33 27.92
C LEU A 27 11.05 13.82 27.31
N GLU A 28 11.96 12.91 26.98
CA GLU A 28 13.01 13.28 26.04
C GLU A 28 12.36 13.58 24.69
N ALA A 29 12.71 14.73 24.09
CA ALA A 29 12.27 15.14 22.77
C ALA A 29 12.93 14.24 21.72
N THR A 30 12.51 12.98 21.67
CA THR A 30 12.92 12.02 20.66
C THR A 30 12.65 12.62 19.28
N PRO A 31 13.46 12.30 18.26
CA PRO A 31 13.23 12.74 16.88
C PRO A 31 11.78 12.46 16.43
N PHE A 32 11.20 11.36 16.91
CA PHE A 32 9.80 10.99 16.75
C PHE A 32 8.80 12.03 17.30
N LEU A 33 8.99 12.46 18.56
CA LEU A 33 8.12 13.47 19.17
C LEU A 33 8.26 14.83 18.47
N LYS A 34 9.49 15.19 18.07
CA LYS A 34 9.76 16.41 17.29
C LYS A 34 9.07 16.38 15.92
N ALA A 35 9.13 15.26 15.20
CA ALA A 35 8.42 15.07 13.93
C ALA A 35 6.90 15.20 14.09
N ARG A 36 6.34 14.53 15.11
CA ARG A 36 4.91 14.60 15.43
C ARG A 36 4.45 16.03 15.77
N ILE A 37 5.25 16.79 16.53
CA ILE A 37 4.97 18.18 16.88
C ILE A 37 5.03 19.06 15.63
N ASN A 38 6.08 18.96 14.82
CA ASN A 38 6.22 19.73 13.58
C ASN A 38 5.04 19.51 12.64
N ARG A 39 4.55 18.27 12.53
CA ARG A 39 3.36 17.93 11.74
C ARG A 39 2.07 18.54 12.30
N ALA A 40 1.90 18.54 13.62
CA ALA A 40 0.76 19.21 14.26
C ALA A 40 0.79 20.73 14.04
N VAL A 41 1.98 21.34 14.01
CA VAL A 41 2.17 22.77 13.70
C VAL A 41 1.88 23.07 12.22
N GLN A 42 2.36 22.23 11.30
CA GLN A 42 2.08 22.33 9.86
C GLN A 42 0.57 22.23 9.55
N LYS A 43 -0.13 21.26 10.16
CA LYS A 43 -1.60 21.12 10.03
C LYS A 43 -2.37 22.34 10.55
N LYS A 44 -1.88 23.03 11.59
CA LYS A 44 -2.47 24.29 12.07
C LYS A 44 -2.21 25.48 11.15
N LYS A 45 -1.10 25.49 10.40
CA LYS A 45 -0.77 26.56 9.44
C LYS A 45 -1.54 26.46 8.13
N GLN A 46 -2.01 25.28 7.75
CA GLN A 46 -2.95 25.10 6.63
C GLN A 46 -4.35 25.56 7.05
N GLY A 47 -4.54 26.88 7.12
CA GLY A 47 -5.86 27.49 7.21
C GLY A 47 -6.73 27.08 6.02
N LYS A 48 -8.02 26.89 6.26
CA LYS A 48 -9.01 26.60 5.21
C LYS A 48 -8.98 27.72 4.17
N VAL A 49 -8.46 27.43 2.98
CA VAL A 49 -8.64 28.31 1.82
C VAL A 49 -10.14 28.31 1.49
N PRO A 50 -10.82 29.47 1.49
CA PRO A 50 -12.23 29.54 1.12
C PRO A 50 -12.37 29.19 -0.37
N PHE A 51 -13.17 28.16 -0.65
CA PHE A 51 -13.48 27.74 -2.01
C PHE A 51 -14.41 28.76 -2.66
N THR A 52 -13.86 29.62 -3.53
CA THR A 52 -14.66 30.52 -4.38
C THR A 52 -14.94 29.83 -5.71
N LEU A 53 -16.19 29.46 -5.96
CA LEU A 53 -16.64 28.95 -7.27
C LEU A 53 -16.59 30.07 -8.33
N PRO A 54 -15.98 29.85 -9.50
CA PRO A 54 -16.04 30.81 -10.60
C PRO A 54 -17.46 30.85 -11.22
N LYS A 55 -17.91 32.05 -11.59
CA LYS A 55 -19.30 32.39 -12.03
C LYS A 55 -19.78 31.74 -13.34
N TRP A 56 -19.04 30.79 -13.92
CA TRP A 56 -19.28 30.28 -15.28
C TRP A 56 -19.87 28.86 -15.28
N ALA A 57 -20.05 28.27 -14.09
CA ALA A 57 -20.60 26.94 -13.90
C ALA A 57 -22.02 26.70 -14.47
N PRO A 58 -22.98 27.65 -14.51
CA PRO A 58 -24.33 27.33 -14.99
C PRO A 58 -24.46 27.19 -16.51
N ALA A 59 -23.46 27.62 -17.31
CA ALA A 59 -23.54 27.54 -18.77
C ALA A 59 -23.26 26.14 -19.34
N ILE A 60 -22.55 25.29 -18.59
CA ILE A 60 -22.12 23.95 -19.05
C ILE A 60 -23.23 22.91 -18.86
N CYS A 61 -24.11 23.07 -17.87
CA CYS A 61 -25.24 22.14 -17.64
C CYS A 61 -26.33 22.22 -18.72
N CYS A 62 -26.53 23.38 -19.36
CA CYS A 62 -27.54 23.53 -20.41
C CYS A 62 -27.18 22.80 -21.71
N ALA A 63 -25.89 22.64 -22.03
CA ALA A 63 -25.43 21.94 -23.22
C ALA A 63 -25.60 20.40 -23.11
N ALA A 64 -25.51 19.85 -21.90
CA ALA A 64 -25.65 18.41 -21.67
C ALA A 64 -27.10 17.91 -21.84
N ILE A 65 -28.08 18.75 -21.49
CA ILE A 65 -29.51 18.38 -21.56
C ILE A 65 -30.00 18.29 -23.02
N VAL A 66 -29.47 19.13 -23.92
CA VAL A 66 -29.82 19.12 -25.35
C VAL A 66 -29.30 17.87 -26.06
N LEU A 67 -28.13 17.35 -25.66
CA LEU A 67 -27.57 16.11 -26.22
C LEU A 67 -28.31 14.84 -25.77
N VAL A 68 -28.89 14.83 -24.57
CA VAL A 68 -29.65 13.67 -24.05
C VAL A 68 -31.03 13.57 -24.71
N LEU A 69 -31.68 14.69 -25.04
CA LEU A 69 -32.98 14.68 -25.71
C LEU A 69 -32.91 14.28 -27.19
N ALA A 70 -31.78 14.52 -27.86
CA ALA A 70 -31.57 14.10 -29.26
C ALA A 70 -31.41 12.58 -29.41
N MET A 71 -31.03 11.86 -28.36
CA MET A 71 -30.82 10.41 -28.39
C MET A 71 -32.12 9.59 -28.27
N TYR A 72 -33.25 10.22 -27.93
CA TYR A 72 -34.53 9.55 -27.71
C TYR A 72 -35.40 9.40 -28.97
N PHE A 73 -34.95 9.88 -30.14
CA PHE A 73 -35.71 9.83 -31.41
C PHE A 73 -34.96 9.04 -32.51
N ILE A 74 -34.67 7.75 -32.28
CA ILE A 74 -34.26 6.83 -33.34
C ILE A 74 -35.13 5.56 -33.27
N PRO A 75 -35.81 5.13 -34.35
CA PRO A 75 -36.71 3.98 -34.33
C PRO A 75 -35.93 2.66 -34.35
N LEU A 76 -36.44 1.67 -33.61
CA LEU A 76 -35.94 0.29 -33.52
C LEU A 76 -35.99 -0.42 -34.89
N GLY A 77 -34.82 -0.77 -35.43
CA GLY A 77 -34.65 -1.76 -36.48
C GLY A 77 -34.06 -3.05 -35.91
N THR A 78 -34.69 -4.18 -36.22
CA THR A 78 -34.20 -5.53 -35.94
C THR A 78 -33.12 -5.92 -36.96
N GLU A 79 -31.94 -6.41 -36.54
CA GLU A 79 -31.19 -7.48 -37.25
C GLU A 79 -29.89 -7.94 -36.53
N GLN A 80 -29.71 -9.28 -36.61
CA GLN A 80 -28.56 -10.21 -36.51
C GLN A 80 -27.19 -9.83 -35.88
N PRO A 81 -26.48 -10.83 -35.30
CA PRO A 81 -25.15 -10.63 -34.71
C PRO A 81 -24.06 -10.56 -35.79
N GLY A 82 -23.53 -9.35 -36.00
CA GLY A 82 -22.34 -9.07 -36.81
C GLY A 82 -21.02 -9.14 -36.01
N PRO A 83 -19.86 -9.24 -36.69
CA PRO A 83 -18.59 -9.64 -36.11
C PRO A 83 -17.95 -8.55 -35.23
N LEU A 84 -17.22 -9.00 -34.20
CA LEU A 84 -16.50 -8.17 -33.23
C LEU A 84 -15.46 -7.30 -33.94
N ILE A 85 -15.60 -5.98 -33.81
CA ILE A 85 -14.64 -4.99 -34.31
C ILE A 85 -13.51 -4.84 -33.29
N SER A 86 -12.30 -5.25 -33.68
CA SER A 86 -11.05 -4.90 -33.00
C SER A 86 -10.73 -3.42 -33.25
N SER A 87 -10.68 -2.62 -32.20
CA SER A 87 -10.21 -1.23 -32.29
C SER A 87 -8.68 -1.20 -32.38
N ASN A 88 -8.15 -1.20 -33.61
CA ASN A 88 -6.77 -0.82 -33.87
C ASN A 88 -6.64 0.70 -33.79
N THR A 89 -5.69 1.19 -33.01
CA THR A 89 -5.29 2.61 -32.99
C THR A 89 -4.59 2.92 -34.32
N MET A 90 -5.13 3.89 -35.08
CA MET A 90 -4.63 4.26 -36.41
C MET A 90 -3.76 5.52 -36.30
N GLY A 91 -2.46 5.35 -36.52
CA GLY A 91 -1.45 6.39 -36.73
C GLY A 91 -0.30 5.80 -37.55
N ASN A 92 -0.06 6.36 -38.74
CA ASN A 92 0.69 5.82 -39.87
C ASN A 92 2.17 5.44 -39.56
N PRO A 93 2.78 4.46 -40.27
CA PRO A 93 4.11 3.95 -39.99
C PRO A 93 5.17 4.64 -40.86
N THR A 94 6.06 5.42 -40.27
CA THR A 94 7.39 5.64 -40.85
C THR A 94 8.38 5.97 -39.75
N GLU A 95 9.29 5.02 -39.53
CA GLU A 95 10.61 5.17 -38.89
C GLU A 95 10.67 5.96 -37.56
N ALA A 96 10.46 5.22 -36.46
CA ALA A 96 11.22 5.43 -35.23
C ALA A 96 11.33 4.08 -34.52
N PRO A 97 12.51 3.66 -34.03
CA PRO A 97 12.73 2.31 -33.53
C PRO A 97 11.86 2.10 -32.29
N ALA A 98 10.93 1.15 -32.36
CA ALA A 98 10.27 0.58 -31.20
C ALA A 98 11.32 -0.16 -30.36
N SER A 99 12.05 0.62 -29.58
CA SER A 99 12.89 0.20 -28.47
C SER A 99 12.47 1.03 -27.27
N ILE A 100 11.20 0.91 -26.89
CA ILE A 100 10.88 1.08 -25.47
C ILE A 100 11.48 -0.15 -24.83
N MET A 101 12.74 -0.02 -24.39
CA MET A 101 13.34 -0.93 -23.44
C MET A 101 12.51 -0.81 -22.14
N THR A 102 11.39 -1.54 -22.07
CA THR A 102 11.12 -2.25 -20.82
C THR A 102 12.37 -3.09 -20.61
N ALA A 103 13.21 -2.72 -19.64
CA ALA A 103 14.25 -3.61 -19.19
C ALA A 103 13.52 -4.90 -18.80
N ASP A 104 13.58 -5.86 -19.72
CA ASP A 104 13.12 -7.22 -19.55
C ASP A 104 14.09 -7.81 -18.53
N LEU A 105 13.84 -7.50 -17.27
CA LEU A 105 14.43 -8.23 -16.19
C LEU A 105 13.89 -9.64 -16.38
N ASN A 106 14.79 -10.56 -16.75
CA ASN A 106 14.52 -11.99 -16.70
C ASN A 106 13.70 -12.25 -15.43
N ARG A 107 12.57 -12.95 -15.60
CA ARG A 107 11.60 -13.32 -14.55
C ARG A 107 12.24 -14.28 -13.54
N GLY A 108 13.28 -13.80 -12.87
CA GLY A 108 14.12 -14.44 -11.87
C GLY A 108 14.26 -13.51 -10.68
N ASP A 109 14.79 -14.07 -9.60
CA ASP A 109 14.67 -13.50 -8.26
C ASP A 109 15.17 -12.05 -8.16
N VAL A 110 14.33 -11.16 -7.62
CA VAL A 110 14.71 -9.77 -7.36
C VAL A 110 15.56 -9.74 -6.11
N PHE A 111 16.84 -9.40 -6.27
CA PHE A 111 17.75 -9.07 -5.18
C PHE A 111 18.09 -7.59 -5.23
N ILE A 112 18.14 -6.96 -4.06
CA ILE A 112 18.59 -5.58 -3.89
C ILE A 112 20.10 -5.63 -3.68
N SER A 113 20.84 -5.10 -4.65
CA SER A 113 22.31 -5.05 -4.60
C SER A 113 22.79 -3.61 -4.63
N ASN A 114 23.96 -3.35 -4.06
CA ASN A 114 24.58 -2.04 -4.09
C ASN A 114 24.94 -1.66 -5.52
N SER A 115 24.22 -0.69 -6.09
CA SER A 115 24.56 -0.05 -7.36
C SER A 115 25.01 1.40 -7.12
N SER A 116 26.01 1.85 -7.87
CA SER A 116 26.49 3.23 -7.85
C SER A 116 25.57 4.21 -8.60
N SER A 117 24.58 3.69 -9.35
CA SER A 117 23.55 4.48 -10.04
C SER A 117 22.22 4.40 -9.31
N LYS A 118 21.42 5.47 -9.41
CA LYS A 118 20.07 5.51 -8.86
C LYS A 118 19.20 4.43 -9.54
N PRO A 119 18.50 3.59 -8.78
CA PRO A 119 17.73 2.48 -9.32
C PRO A 119 16.53 2.98 -10.14
N GLY A 120 16.26 2.33 -11.26
CA GLY A 120 15.07 2.58 -12.07
C GLY A 120 13.80 2.02 -11.41
N TYR A 121 12.63 2.41 -11.93
CA TYR A 121 11.38 1.80 -11.50
C TYR A 121 11.32 0.32 -11.88
N ARG A 122 10.96 -0.52 -10.91
CA ARG A 122 10.68 -1.95 -11.10
C ARG A 122 9.29 -2.26 -10.56
N ASN A 123 8.55 -3.10 -11.30
CA ASN A 123 7.24 -3.58 -10.90
C ASN A 123 7.33 -5.08 -10.61
N ILE A 124 7.04 -5.46 -9.37
CA ILE A 124 6.93 -6.87 -8.96
C ILE A 124 5.49 -7.32 -8.74
N TRP A 125 4.50 -6.50 -9.10
CA TRP A 125 3.09 -6.91 -9.09
C TRP A 125 2.75 -7.72 -10.33
N SER A 126 1.96 -8.78 -10.17
CA SER A 126 1.42 -9.49 -11.33
C SER A 126 0.52 -8.59 -12.17
N ASP A 127 0.59 -8.79 -13.48
CA ASP A 127 -0.25 -8.09 -14.45
C ASP A 127 -1.74 -8.36 -14.24
N VAL A 128 -2.56 -7.42 -14.71
CA VAL A 128 -4.01 -7.52 -14.71
C VAL A 128 -4.44 -8.66 -15.65
N GLN A 129 -5.33 -9.51 -15.18
CA GLN A 129 -5.93 -10.62 -15.94
C GLN A 129 -7.44 -10.42 -15.96
N ASN A 130 -8.06 -10.42 -17.15
CA ASN A 130 -9.51 -10.27 -17.30
C ASN A 130 -10.09 -9.04 -16.59
N GLY A 131 -9.37 -7.91 -16.61
CA GLY A 131 -9.83 -6.65 -16.01
C GLY A 131 -9.61 -6.50 -14.50
N SER A 132 -9.09 -7.52 -13.80
CA SER A 132 -8.72 -7.44 -12.39
C SER A 132 -7.31 -7.96 -12.14
N PHE A 133 -6.63 -7.46 -11.10
CA PHE A 133 -5.35 -8.05 -10.71
C PHE A 133 -5.58 -9.37 -9.97
N PRO A 134 -4.71 -10.38 -10.16
CA PRO A 134 -4.75 -11.63 -9.41
C PRO A 134 -4.68 -11.38 -7.90
N LEU A 135 -5.69 -11.83 -7.18
CA LEU A 135 -5.89 -11.53 -5.77
C LEU A 135 -6.53 -12.68 -5.01
N ILE A 136 -6.26 -12.68 -3.71
CA ILE A 136 -6.93 -13.52 -2.71
C ILE A 136 -7.54 -12.59 -1.65
N GLY A 137 -8.80 -12.83 -1.32
CA GLY A 137 -9.47 -12.24 -0.18
C GLY A 137 -9.56 -13.26 0.95
N VAL A 138 -9.16 -12.87 2.17
CA VAL A 138 -9.31 -13.68 3.39
C VAL A 138 -9.93 -12.79 4.46
N ASN A 139 -11.19 -13.04 4.82
CA ASN A 139 -11.89 -12.35 5.91
C ASN A 139 -11.79 -10.80 5.80
N GLY A 140 -11.96 -10.28 4.58
CA GLY A 140 -11.91 -8.85 4.29
C GLY A 140 -10.53 -8.23 4.21
N LYS A 141 -9.47 -9.04 4.26
CA LYS A 141 -8.10 -8.65 3.90
C LYS A 141 -7.82 -9.12 2.49
N TYR A 142 -7.28 -8.24 1.66
CA TYR A 142 -7.01 -8.54 0.25
C TYR A 142 -5.51 -8.56 -0.01
N TYR A 143 -5.08 -9.52 -0.80
CA TYR A 143 -3.68 -9.76 -1.12
C TYR A 143 -3.52 -9.87 -2.62
N ARG A 144 -2.60 -9.12 -3.21
CA ARG A 144 -2.31 -9.12 -4.65
C ARG A 144 -1.08 -9.97 -4.92
N MET A 145 -1.14 -10.77 -5.98
CA MET A 145 -0.05 -11.67 -6.37
C MET A 145 1.19 -10.89 -6.83
N LEU A 146 2.36 -11.37 -6.44
CA LEU A 146 3.66 -10.88 -6.87
C LEU A 146 4.20 -11.72 -8.04
N THR A 147 5.04 -11.10 -8.87
CA THR A 147 5.81 -11.80 -9.93
C THR A 147 7.11 -12.40 -9.40
N ASN A 148 7.57 -11.94 -8.23
CA ASN A 148 8.78 -12.39 -7.57
C ASN A 148 8.49 -12.92 -6.14
N PRO A 149 8.97 -14.12 -5.79
CA PRO A 149 9.56 -15.14 -6.67
C PRO A 149 8.52 -15.72 -7.65
N ALA A 150 8.98 -16.27 -8.77
CA ALA A 150 8.09 -16.90 -9.76
C ALA A 150 7.48 -18.22 -9.24
N VAL A 151 8.21 -18.93 -8.38
CA VAL A 151 7.79 -20.10 -7.62
C VAL A 151 8.37 -19.93 -6.22
N LEU A 152 7.50 -19.96 -5.21
CA LEU A 152 7.91 -19.90 -3.81
C LEU A 152 8.45 -21.28 -3.37
N ASP A 153 9.53 -21.29 -2.60
CA ASP A 153 10.04 -22.50 -1.96
C ASP A 153 9.05 -22.96 -0.86
N ASP A 154 8.67 -24.24 -0.89
CA ASP A 154 7.80 -24.86 0.10
C ASP A 154 8.39 -24.75 1.52
N ALA A 155 9.72 -24.64 1.65
CA ALA A 155 10.40 -24.44 2.93
C ALA A 155 10.02 -23.11 3.62
N LEU A 156 9.52 -22.13 2.86
CA LEU A 156 9.06 -20.84 3.40
C LEU A 156 7.59 -20.87 3.85
N LEU A 157 6.87 -21.99 3.68
CA LEU A 157 5.49 -22.10 4.10
C LEU A 157 5.34 -22.24 5.61
N GLY A 158 4.44 -21.43 6.16
CA GLY A 158 3.92 -21.56 7.51
C GLY A 158 2.63 -22.39 7.57
N GLN A 159 1.85 -22.14 8.61
CA GLN A 159 0.57 -22.81 8.83
C GLN A 159 -0.45 -22.44 7.75
N GLN A 160 -1.39 -23.36 7.49
CA GLN A 160 -2.57 -23.05 6.68
C GLN A 160 -3.42 -22.00 7.40
N VAL A 161 -3.71 -20.89 6.71
CA VAL A 161 -4.51 -19.76 7.21
C VAL A 161 -5.98 -19.90 6.79
N ALA A 162 -6.22 -20.38 5.57
CA ALA A 162 -7.57 -20.50 5.03
C ALA A 162 -7.64 -21.55 3.90
N THR A 163 -8.86 -21.80 3.43
CA THR A 163 -9.13 -22.53 2.19
C THR A 163 -10.05 -21.66 1.34
N ILE A 164 -9.69 -21.43 0.07
CA ILE A 164 -10.51 -20.65 -0.86
C ILE A 164 -11.89 -21.31 -0.97
N SER A 165 -12.94 -20.60 -0.56
CA SER A 165 -14.31 -21.07 -0.69
C SER A 165 -14.89 -20.75 -2.06
N GLU A 166 -14.54 -19.59 -2.62
CA GLU A 166 -15.13 -19.06 -3.85
C GLU A 166 -14.07 -18.65 -4.86
N TYR A 167 -14.19 -19.13 -6.10
CA TYR A 167 -13.50 -18.54 -7.24
C TYR A 167 -14.46 -17.58 -7.95
N THR A 168 -14.02 -16.35 -8.21
CA THR A 168 -14.82 -15.32 -8.86
C THR A 168 -13.95 -14.49 -9.80
N THR A 169 -14.48 -14.09 -10.96
CA THR A 169 -13.80 -13.13 -11.84
C THR A 169 -14.03 -11.69 -11.42
N GLU A 170 -15.01 -11.44 -10.54
CA GLU A 170 -15.46 -10.12 -10.10
C GLU A 170 -15.39 -9.97 -8.57
N PRO A 171 -14.17 -10.05 -7.98
CA PRO A 171 -13.99 -10.05 -6.53
C PRO A 171 -14.50 -8.79 -5.81
N SER A 172 -14.75 -7.70 -6.55
CA SER A 172 -15.35 -6.47 -6.02
C SER A 172 -16.82 -6.62 -5.64
N LEU A 173 -17.53 -7.63 -6.17
CA LEU A 173 -18.96 -7.86 -5.90
C LEU A 173 -19.21 -8.92 -4.83
N SER A 174 -18.18 -9.66 -4.43
CA SER A 174 -18.28 -10.70 -3.42
C SER A 174 -18.38 -10.13 -2.00
N GLY A 175 -18.84 -10.96 -1.07
CA GLY A 175 -18.99 -10.59 0.34
C GLY A 175 -17.66 -10.18 0.99
N THR A 176 -17.70 -9.15 1.84
CA THR A 176 -16.51 -8.54 2.45
C THR A 176 -15.75 -9.43 3.42
N ASP A 177 -16.32 -10.54 3.90
CA ASP A 177 -15.66 -11.45 4.83
C ASP A 177 -15.47 -12.87 4.25
N ALA A 178 -15.70 -13.05 2.95
CA ALA A 178 -15.51 -14.34 2.29
C ALA A 178 -14.02 -14.68 2.08
N VAL A 179 -13.73 -15.98 1.95
CA VAL A 179 -12.42 -16.45 1.45
C VAL A 179 -12.53 -16.69 -0.05
N LEU A 180 -12.11 -15.69 -0.82
CA LEU A 180 -12.33 -15.64 -2.26
C LEU A 180 -11.02 -15.50 -3.03
N SER A 181 -11.08 -15.77 -4.33
CA SER A 181 -9.93 -15.60 -5.21
C SER A 181 -10.39 -15.44 -6.66
N ASN A 182 -9.66 -14.65 -7.44
CA ASN A 182 -9.76 -14.63 -8.90
C ASN A 182 -8.51 -15.24 -9.58
N ALA A 183 -7.66 -15.91 -8.80
CA ALA A 183 -6.37 -16.43 -9.24
C ALA A 183 -6.19 -17.93 -8.91
N ALA A 184 -6.28 -18.28 -7.63
CA ALA A 184 -6.31 -19.65 -7.12
C ALA A 184 -7.73 -20.24 -7.17
N ALA A 185 -7.87 -21.52 -7.55
CA ALA A 185 -9.14 -22.22 -7.63
C ALA A 185 -9.80 -22.43 -6.26
N SER A 186 -11.12 -22.65 -6.23
CA SER A 186 -11.83 -23.07 -5.01
C SER A 186 -11.25 -24.39 -4.47
N GLY A 187 -11.22 -24.54 -3.14
CA GLY A 187 -10.57 -25.64 -2.44
C GLY A 187 -9.05 -25.47 -2.26
N THR A 188 -8.43 -24.46 -2.88
CA THR A 188 -7.00 -24.20 -2.70
C THR A 188 -6.70 -23.76 -1.27
N LYS A 189 -5.66 -24.33 -0.67
CA LYS A 189 -5.16 -23.93 0.65
C LYS A 189 -4.34 -22.64 0.53
N VAL A 190 -4.57 -21.74 1.48
CA VAL A 190 -3.80 -20.49 1.65
C VAL A 190 -2.94 -20.63 2.89
N TYR A 191 -1.66 -20.33 2.76
CA TYR A 191 -0.65 -20.53 3.79
C TYR A 191 -0.04 -19.19 4.24
N ALA A 192 0.34 -19.12 5.51
CA ALA A 192 1.22 -18.09 6.02
C ALA A 192 2.63 -18.29 5.48
N ILE A 193 3.47 -17.25 5.61
CA ILE A 193 4.90 -17.32 5.30
C ILE A 193 5.68 -17.41 6.60
N GLN A 194 6.68 -18.29 6.65
CA GLN A 194 7.55 -18.39 7.81
C GLN A 194 8.35 -17.08 8.01
N GLY A 195 8.34 -16.56 9.23
CA GLY A 195 9.05 -15.33 9.60
C GLY A 195 8.33 -14.04 9.22
N VAL A 196 7.15 -14.10 8.58
CA VAL A 196 6.36 -12.91 8.21
C VAL A 196 4.91 -13.06 8.65
N SER A 197 4.28 -11.98 9.08
CA SER A 197 2.87 -12.00 9.48
C SER A 197 1.96 -12.42 8.32
N SER A 198 0.93 -13.22 8.62
CA SER A 198 -0.16 -13.52 7.68
C SER A 198 -0.98 -12.27 7.32
N ASP A 199 -0.82 -11.19 8.09
CA ASP A 199 -1.39 -9.88 7.77
C ASP A 199 -0.57 -9.10 6.75
N THR A 200 0.52 -9.67 6.24
CA THR A 200 1.42 -9.03 5.28
C THR A 200 1.58 -9.86 4.02
N LEU A 201 1.98 -11.13 4.18
CA LEU A 201 2.21 -12.05 3.07
C LEU A 201 1.40 -13.33 3.24
N LEU A 202 0.93 -13.86 2.12
CA LEU A 202 0.31 -15.18 2.01
C LEU A 202 0.83 -15.92 0.79
N ALA A 203 0.72 -17.25 0.80
CA ALA A 203 0.99 -18.08 -0.36
C ALA A 203 -0.19 -18.98 -0.71
N ALA A 204 -0.37 -19.23 -2.00
CA ALA A 204 -1.34 -20.18 -2.51
C ALA A 204 -0.87 -20.78 -3.84
N GLN A 205 -1.38 -21.96 -4.16
CA GLN A 205 -1.17 -22.59 -5.46
C GLN A 205 -1.97 -21.88 -6.54
N VAL A 206 -1.29 -21.44 -7.60
CA VAL A 206 -1.90 -20.83 -8.80
C VAL A 206 -1.28 -21.50 -10.02
N ASN A 207 -2.10 -22.17 -10.82
CA ASN A 207 -1.66 -22.89 -12.03
C ASN A 207 -0.51 -23.88 -11.76
N GLY A 208 -0.59 -24.62 -10.64
CA GLY A 208 0.41 -25.61 -10.24
C GLY A 208 1.74 -25.03 -9.73
N ARG A 209 1.79 -23.72 -9.46
CA ARG A 209 2.95 -23.05 -8.86
C ARG A 209 2.55 -22.38 -7.56
N LEU A 210 3.37 -22.53 -6.53
CA LEU A 210 3.19 -21.79 -5.29
C LEU A 210 3.57 -20.32 -5.53
N ARG A 211 2.61 -19.42 -5.32
CA ARG A 211 2.76 -17.98 -5.60
C ARG A 211 2.60 -17.17 -4.33
N LEU A 212 3.37 -16.08 -4.26
CA LEU A 212 3.35 -15.13 -3.15
C LEU A 212 2.34 -14.01 -3.41
N PHE A 213 1.65 -13.58 -2.35
CA PHE A 213 0.69 -12.49 -2.36
C PHE A 213 1.00 -11.52 -1.22
N GLN A 214 0.97 -10.22 -1.50
CA GLN A 214 1.17 -9.17 -0.52
C GLN A 214 -0.14 -8.44 -0.23
N ARG A 215 -0.37 -8.10 1.03
CA ARG A 215 -1.56 -7.35 1.45
C ARG A 215 -1.63 -5.98 0.79
N VAL A 216 -2.81 -5.66 0.26
CA VAL A 216 -3.09 -4.40 -0.44
C VAL A 216 -4.46 -3.84 -0.07
N SER A 217 -4.71 -2.58 -0.42
CA SER A 217 -6.07 -2.06 -0.52
C SER A 217 -6.79 -2.67 -1.72
N PHE A 218 -8.07 -2.98 -1.57
CA PHE A 218 -8.93 -3.35 -2.68
C PHE A 218 -10.37 -2.88 -2.44
N ASN A 219 -10.97 -2.27 -3.47
CA ASN A 219 -12.37 -1.84 -3.46
C ASN A 219 -12.76 -1.00 -2.23
N GLY A 220 -11.91 -0.02 -1.86
CA GLY A 220 -12.13 0.83 -0.69
C GLY A 220 -11.87 0.16 0.67
N ASN A 221 -11.50 -1.12 0.69
CA ASN A 221 -11.08 -1.85 1.88
C ASN A 221 -9.56 -1.83 1.98
N ALA A 222 -9.02 -1.44 3.13
CA ALA A 222 -7.60 -1.52 3.42
C ALA A 222 -7.39 -2.08 4.83
N LEU A 223 -7.75 -1.27 5.82
CA LEU A 223 -7.58 -1.58 7.24
C LEU A 223 -8.83 -2.23 7.81
N ARG A 224 -8.61 -3.15 8.74
CA ARG A 224 -9.62 -3.83 9.55
C ARG A 224 -9.47 -3.35 10.99
N GLY A 225 -10.56 -2.86 11.56
CA GLY A 225 -10.56 -2.37 12.94
C GLY A 225 -9.59 -1.20 13.15
N LYS A 226 -8.60 -1.37 14.03
CA LYS A 226 -7.62 -0.34 14.43
C LYS A 226 -6.21 -0.63 13.90
N GLU A 227 -6.08 -1.40 12.83
CA GLU A 227 -4.79 -1.68 12.21
C GLU A 227 -4.06 -0.38 11.81
N THR A 228 -2.74 -0.41 11.93
CA THR A 228 -1.83 0.66 11.46
C THR A 228 -0.94 0.12 10.34
N LEU A 229 -0.09 0.96 9.75
CA LEU A 229 0.92 0.49 8.79
C LEU A 229 1.83 -0.58 9.41
N SER A 230 2.17 -0.45 10.69
CA SER A 230 2.94 -1.46 11.42
C SER A 230 2.20 -2.80 11.50
N SER A 231 0.88 -2.79 11.66
CA SER A 231 0.06 -4.01 11.67
C SER A 231 -0.02 -4.69 10.31
N THR A 232 -0.05 -3.92 9.21
CA THR A 232 -0.21 -4.47 7.85
C THR A 232 1.12 -4.88 7.21
N LEU A 233 2.22 -4.18 7.50
CA LEU A 233 3.55 -4.54 7.03
C LEU A 233 4.26 -5.54 7.93
N ALA A 234 4.18 -5.39 9.26
CA ALA A 234 4.65 -6.36 10.26
C ALA A 234 5.98 -7.11 9.91
N ILE A 235 6.97 -6.37 9.41
CA ILE A 235 8.28 -6.89 8.92
C ILE A 235 9.49 -6.39 9.75
N THR A 236 9.24 -5.81 10.93
CA THR A 236 10.31 -5.33 11.81
C THR A 236 11.24 -6.48 12.21
N GLY A 237 12.54 -6.24 12.13
CA GLY A 237 13.59 -7.23 12.41
C GLY A 237 13.84 -8.22 11.28
N GLN A 238 13.21 -8.04 10.12
CA GLN A 238 13.37 -8.90 8.95
C GLN A 238 14.03 -8.17 7.77
N VAL A 239 14.22 -6.84 7.82
CA VAL A 239 14.63 -6.08 6.64
C VAL A 239 16.14 -6.06 6.50
N ILE A 240 16.62 -6.48 5.33
CA ILE A 240 18.05 -6.52 4.99
C ILE A 240 18.43 -5.62 3.82
N GLY A 241 17.44 -5.12 3.07
CA GLY A 241 17.67 -4.22 1.95
C GLY A 241 16.44 -3.36 1.66
N MET A 242 16.68 -2.14 1.20
CA MET A 242 15.65 -1.26 0.67
C MET A 242 16.14 -0.56 -0.59
N GLU A 243 15.26 -0.46 -1.59
CA GLU A 243 15.54 0.25 -2.83
C GLU A 243 14.40 1.22 -3.12
N LEU A 244 14.70 2.50 -3.22
CA LEU A 244 13.74 3.52 -3.59
C LEU A 244 14.07 4.03 -5.00
N SER A 245 13.19 3.72 -5.96
CA SER A 245 13.39 4.10 -7.36
C SER A 245 13.66 5.61 -7.49
N GLY A 246 14.66 5.98 -8.28
CA GLY A 246 15.07 7.37 -8.48
C GLY A 246 15.75 8.04 -7.28
N VAL A 247 15.95 7.34 -6.16
CA VAL A 247 16.64 7.86 -4.97
C VAL A 247 17.93 7.09 -4.73
N GLY A 248 17.85 5.80 -4.42
CA GLY A 248 19.02 4.98 -4.11
C GLY A 248 18.68 3.64 -3.47
N THR A 249 19.72 2.98 -2.99
CA THR A 249 19.67 1.63 -2.40
C THR A 249 20.41 1.63 -1.07
N VAL A 250 19.80 1.05 -0.04
CA VAL A 250 20.37 0.87 1.29
C VAL A 250 20.40 -0.63 1.58
N THR A 251 21.58 -1.17 1.90
CA THR A 251 21.80 -2.61 2.19
C THR A 251 22.45 -2.87 3.54
N ASP A 252 22.72 -1.83 4.34
CA ASP A 252 23.11 -2.02 5.73
C ASP A 252 21.85 -2.37 6.55
N PRO A 253 21.76 -3.56 7.16
CA PRO A 253 20.54 -3.99 7.85
C PRO A 253 20.13 -3.05 9.00
N SER A 254 21.09 -2.42 9.68
CA SER A 254 20.78 -1.50 10.78
C SER A 254 20.18 -0.18 10.28
N ALA A 255 20.68 0.34 9.16
CA ALA A 255 20.10 1.47 8.46
C ALA A 255 18.71 1.14 7.91
N CYS A 256 18.53 -0.05 7.32
CA CYS A 256 17.24 -0.51 6.84
C CYS A 256 16.19 -0.59 7.94
N GLU A 257 16.52 -1.16 9.11
CA GLU A 257 15.60 -1.20 10.25
C GLU A 257 15.32 0.19 10.82
N SER A 258 16.29 1.11 10.78
CA SER A 258 16.09 2.51 11.21
C SER A 258 15.14 3.26 10.26
N LEU A 259 15.29 3.04 8.95
CA LEU A 259 14.38 3.55 7.92
C LEU A 259 12.97 2.94 8.08
N LEU A 260 12.87 1.63 8.30
CA LEU A 260 11.59 0.98 8.56
C LEU A 260 10.93 1.55 9.83
N ALA A 261 11.67 1.73 10.92
CA ALA A 261 11.15 2.31 12.15
C ALA A 261 10.62 3.73 11.91
N THR A 262 11.32 4.53 11.11
CA THR A 262 10.86 5.86 10.69
C THR A 262 9.56 5.76 9.89
N LEU A 263 9.48 4.87 8.91
CA LEU A 263 8.26 4.64 8.13
C LEU A 263 7.07 4.24 9.02
N LEU A 264 7.26 3.22 9.86
CA LEU A 264 6.20 2.66 10.69
C LEU A 264 5.76 3.61 11.82
N GLY A 265 6.68 4.42 12.34
CA GLY A 265 6.40 5.41 13.37
C GLY A 265 5.73 6.67 12.82
N CYS A 266 6.24 7.22 11.72
CA CYS A 266 5.85 8.55 11.25
C CYS A 266 4.71 8.55 10.22
N ALA A 267 4.40 7.39 9.61
CA ALA A 267 3.34 7.29 8.63
C ALA A 267 1.95 7.66 9.20
N SER A 268 1.24 8.53 8.48
CA SER A 268 -0.18 8.83 8.74
C SER A 268 -1.04 8.21 7.65
N TYR A 269 -2.10 7.53 8.06
CA TYR A 269 -3.10 7.03 7.12
C TYR A 269 -3.82 8.19 6.44
N GLU A 270 -3.97 8.11 5.12
CA GLU A 270 -4.69 9.10 4.30
C GLU A 270 -5.98 8.51 3.71
N SER A 271 -5.90 7.33 3.09
CA SER A 271 -7.08 6.70 2.48
C SER A 271 -6.90 5.20 2.21
N SER A 272 -8.00 4.52 1.91
CA SER A 272 -8.00 3.13 1.39
C SER A 272 -7.87 3.07 -0.13
N GLY A 273 -7.61 4.21 -0.78
CA GLY A 273 -7.44 4.29 -2.23
C GLY A 273 -6.12 3.68 -2.70
N SER A 274 -5.84 3.92 -3.98
CA SER A 274 -4.56 3.59 -4.61
C SER A 274 -3.94 4.85 -5.18
N ILE A 275 -2.62 4.91 -5.22
CA ILE A 275 -1.87 5.91 -5.97
C ILE A 275 -1.21 5.25 -7.18
N SER A 276 -1.07 6.00 -8.27
CA SER A 276 -0.32 5.60 -9.46
C SER A 276 0.90 6.49 -9.62
N SER A 277 2.06 5.86 -9.81
CA SER A 277 3.34 6.50 -10.03
C SER A 277 4.30 5.54 -10.72
N LYS A 278 5.43 6.07 -11.22
CA LYS A 278 6.57 5.29 -11.70
C LYS A 278 7.70 5.27 -10.66
N GLN A 279 7.34 5.20 -9.39
CA GLN A 279 8.31 5.12 -8.30
C GLN A 279 7.83 4.08 -7.30
N ALA A 280 8.74 3.21 -6.88
CA ALA A 280 8.46 2.14 -5.94
C ALA A 280 9.52 2.10 -4.84
N LEU A 281 9.10 1.69 -3.66
CA LEU A 281 9.99 1.20 -2.62
C LEU A 281 9.93 -0.33 -2.65
N LEU A 282 11.07 -0.95 -2.88
CA LEU A 282 11.26 -2.39 -2.70
C LEU A 282 11.93 -2.63 -1.34
N ILE A 283 11.44 -3.64 -0.63
CA ILE A 283 11.94 -4.00 0.70
C ILE A 283 12.29 -5.48 0.68
N GLU A 284 13.57 -5.80 0.80
CA GLU A 284 14.10 -7.16 0.86
C GLU A 284 14.15 -7.65 2.30
N LEU A 285 13.62 -8.85 2.51
CA LEU A 285 13.57 -9.53 3.80
C LEU A 285 14.68 -10.57 3.92
N SER A 286 15.07 -10.91 5.15
CA SER A 286 16.09 -11.91 5.47
C SER A 286 15.78 -13.32 4.98
N ASN A 287 14.53 -13.60 4.61
CA ASN A 287 14.11 -14.85 3.98
C ASN A 287 14.15 -14.80 2.44
N GLY A 288 14.73 -13.73 1.85
CA GLY A 288 14.89 -13.54 0.41
C GLY A 288 13.65 -13.03 -0.32
N LEU A 289 12.54 -12.78 0.40
CA LEU A 289 11.32 -12.24 -0.21
C LEU A 289 11.41 -10.72 -0.34
N VAL A 290 10.76 -10.18 -1.38
CA VAL A 290 10.72 -8.73 -1.64
C VAL A 290 9.28 -8.23 -1.63
N LEU A 291 9.02 -7.18 -0.87
CA LEU A 291 7.76 -6.45 -0.86
C LEU A 291 7.88 -5.19 -1.72
N GLN A 292 6.74 -4.71 -2.22
CA GLN A 292 6.68 -3.44 -2.93
C GLN A 292 5.64 -2.50 -2.31
N LEU A 293 6.01 -1.23 -2.16
CA LEU A 293 5.08 -0.11 -1.98
C LEU A 293 5.20 0.83 -3.18
N THR A 294 4.07 1.31 -3.69
CA THR A 294 4.06 2.39 -4.68
C THR A 294 4.37 3.70 -3.96
N VAL A 295 5.21 4.56 -4.53
CA VAL A 295 5.62 5.83 -3.93
C VAL A 295 5.22 7.00 -4.81
N LYS A 296 4.60 8.05 -4.27
CA LYS A 296 4.27 9.28 -5.00
C LYS A 296 4.47 10.50 -4.10
N GLY A 297 5.58 11.21 -4.29
CA GLY A 297 5.99 12.25 -3.35
C GLY A 297 6.16 11.62 -1.97
N ASP A 298 5.52 12.21 -0.96
CA ASP A 298 5.59 11.75 0.43
C ASP A 298 4.64 10.58 0.76
N ASN A 299 3.92 10.06 -0.24
CA ASN A 299 2.93 9.01 -0.03
C ASN A 299 3.46 7.64 -0.46
N LEU A 300 3.28 6.64 0.42
CA LEU A 300 3.53 5.23 0.15
C LEU A 300 2.19 4.48 0.13
N ALA A 301 2.00 3.58 -0.82
CA ALA A 301 0.79 2.78 -0.94
C ALA A 301 1.07 1.29 -1.07
N GLY A 302 0.31 0.53 -0.28
CA GLY A 302 0.23 -0.92 -0.30
C GLY A 302 -1.15 -1.31 0.26
N CYS A 303 -1.21 -1.65 1.54
CA CYS A 303 -2.46 -1.70 2.30
C CYS A 303 -2.78 -0.32 2.89
N GLY A 304 -3.53 0.47 2.14
CA GLY A 304 -3.79 1.90 2.40
C GLY A 304 -2.76 2.81 1.71
N VAL A 305 -3.08 4.10 1.67
CA VAL A 305 -2.17 5.19 1.32
C VAL A 305 -1.73 5.88 2.61
N TRP A 306 -0.42 6.06 2.75
CA TRP A 306 0.23 6.56 3.94
C TRP A 306 1.15 7.71 3.60
N SER A 307 0.98 8.86 4.25
CA SER A 307 1.88 10.00 4.12
C SER A 307 3.00 9.94 5.17
N CYS A 308 4.24 9.89 4.71
CA CYS A 308 5.46 9.78 5.53
C CYS A 308 6.65 10.56 4.92
N PRO A 309 6.61 11.91 4.92
CA PRO A 309 7.71 12.73 4.42
C PRO A 309 9.03 12.45 5.15
N GLU A 310 8.98 12.16 6.45
CA GLU A 310 10.16 11.87 7.27
C GLU A 310 10.94 10.65 6.78
N PHE A 311 10.23 9.66 6.23
CA PHE A 311 10.88 8.48 5.65
C PHE A 311 11.58 8.83 4.33
N ILE A 312 10.95 9.64 3.48
CA ILE A 312 11.53 10.02 2.19
C ILE A 312 12.79 10.87 2.39
N GLU A 313 12.74 11.82 3.33
CA GLU A 313 13.89 12.64 3.73
C GLU A 313 15.01 11.75 4.30
N ALA A 314 14.71 10.92 5.30
CA ALA A 314 15.71 10.01 5.87
C ALA A 314 16.33 9.07 4.82
N PHE A 315 15.54 8.57 3.87
CA PHE A 315 16.07 7.69 2.81
C PHE A 315 17.05 8.42 1.90
N GLN A 316 16.77 9.68 1.56
CA GLN A 316 17.68 10.52 0.77
C GLN A 316 19.00 10.71 1.51
N ASP A 317 18.96 11.03 2.81
CA ASP A 317 20.15 11.21 3.64
C ASP A 317 21.04 9.96 3.69
N TYR A 318 20.46 8.76 3.69
CA TYR A 318 21.22 7.50 3.64
C TYR A 318 21.88 7.21 2.28
N CYS A 319 21.43 7.88 1.22
CA CYS A 319 21.87 7.65 -0.16
C CYS A 319 22.80 8.76 -0.70
N GLU A 320 23.00 9.84 0.06
CA GLU A 320 23.99 10.90 -0.21
C GLU A 320 25.39 10.53 0.31
#